data_AF-A0A965XKH0-F1
#
_entry.id   AF-A0A965XKH0-F1
#
_cell.length_a   1.000
_cell.length_b   1.000
_cell.length_c   1.000
_cell.angle_alpha   90.00
_cell.angle_beta   90.00
_cell.angle_gamma   90.00
#
_symmetry.space_group_name_H-M   'P 1'
#
loop_
_entity.id
_entity.type
_entity.pdbx_description
1 polymer ?
#
loop_
_entity_poly.entity_id
_entity_poly.type
_entity_poly.pdbx_seq_one_letter_code
_entity_poly.pdbx_strand_id
1 'polypeptide(L)'
;MAKGKEPVQDFIQASKRVADLFGCEGDFFLKPLLDLEWTVRQENDFYFLCYWVKNDKKVEAVIVKKSGEPLIYKTKDYSMVVAIDCVKTGFIFRNGKNISEI
;
A
#
# COMPACT_ATOMS: atom_id res chain seq x y z
N MET A 1 -22.54 -5.11 31.75
CA MET A 1 -22.24 -6.07 30.66
C MET A 1 -21.62 -5.29 29.52
N ALA A 2 -20.33 -5.49 29.24
CA ALA A 2 -19.69 -4.82 28.11
C ALA A 2 -20.38 -5.30 26.83
N LYS A 3 -21.01 -4.38 26.07
CA LYS A 3 -21.45 -4.67 24.70
C LYS A 3 -20.21 -5.16 23.96
N GLY A 4 -20.16 -6.43 23.61
CA GLY A 4 -19.06 -6.97 22.81
C GLY A 4 -18.96 -6.11 21.56
N LYS A 5 -17.82 -5.46 21.36
CA LYS A 5 -17.59 -4.67 20.14
C LYS A 5 -17.77 -5.61 18.95
N GLU A 6 -18.61 -5.23 18.00
CA GLU A 6 -18.89 -6.05 16.84
C GLU A 6 -17.64 -6.07 15.94
N PRO A 7 -16.93 -7.21 15.81
CA PRO A 7 -15.60 -7.22 15.19
C PRO A 7 -15.60 -6.73 13.74
N VAL A 8 -16.73 -6.92 13.03
CA VAL A 8 -16.93 -6.47 11.65
C VAL A 8 -16.99 -4.94 11.57
N GLN A 9 -17.70 -4.29 12.50
CA GLN A 9 -17.77 -2.83 12.55
C GLN A 9 -16.41 -2.21 12.88
N ASP A 10 -15.68 -2.82 13.82
CA ASP A 10 -14.33 -2.39 14.19
C ASP A 10 -13.37 -2.48 12.98
N PHE A 11 -13.46 -3.55 12.19
CA PHE A 11 -12.69 -3.69 10.95
C PHE A 11 -13.02 -2.61 9.93
N ILE A 12 -14.30 -2.37 9.63
CA ILE A 12 -14.74 -1.34 8.68
C ILE A 12 -14.22 0.05 9.11
N GLN A 13 -14.35 0.36 10.40
CA GLN A 13 -13.90 1.64 10.95
C GLN A 13 -12.37 1.77 10.94
N ALA A 14 -11.63 0.69 11.20
CA ALA A 14 -10.17 0.68 11.10
C ALA A 14 -9.71 0.93 9.66
N SER A 15 -10.28 0.21 8.68
CA SER A 15 -9.96 0.40 7.26
C SER A 15 -10.25 1.82 6.80
N LYS A 16 -11.40 2.40 7.20
CA LYS A 16 -11.73 3.79 6.89
C LYS A 16 -10.70 4.77 7.47
N ARG A 17 -10.29 4.60 8.73
CA ARG A 17 -9.27 5.46 9.35
C ARG A 17 -7.92 5.40 8.63
N VAL A 18 -7.56 4.23 8.09
CA VAL A 18 -6.34 4.09 7.28
C VAL A 18 -6.50 4.82 5.94
N ALA A 19 -7.64 4.69 5.27
CA ALA A 19 -7.92 5.44 4.04
C ALA A 19 -7.89 6.97 4.28
N ASP A 20 -8.53 7.43 5.36
CA ASP A 20 -8.54 8.83 5.79
C ASP A 20 -7.12 9.35 6.07
N LEU A 21 -6.26 8.54 6.71
CA LEU A 21 -4.85 8.88 6.98
C LEU A 21 -4.08 9.19 5.69
N PHE A 22 -4.33 8.43 4.61
CA PHE A 22 -3.71 8.64 3.31
C PHE A 22 -4.43 9.68 2.44
N GLY A 23 -5.59 10.17 2.89
CA GLY A 23 -6.47 11.02 2.07
C GLY A 23 -6.90 10.35 0.77
N CYS A 24 -7.01 9.01 0.74
CA CYS A 24 -7.36 8.30 -0.48
C CYS A 24 -8.88 8.21 -0.65
N GLU A 25 -9.37 8.55 -1.84
CA GLU A 25 -10.81 8.48 -2.18
C GLU A 25 -11.25 7.11 -2.73
N GLY A 26 -10.32 6.16 -2.88
CA GLY A 26 -10.59 4.87 -3.50
C GLY A 26 -10.90 3.78 -2.48
N ASP A 27 -11.84 2.90 -2.82
CA ASP A 27 -12.08 1.65 -2.10
C ASP A 27 -11.08 0.59 -2.60
N PHE A 28 -10.01 0.38 -1.82
CA PHE A 28 -8.95 -0.56 -2.14
C PHE A 28 -8.87 -1.64 -1.05
N PHE A 29 -8.52 -2.85 -1.46
CA PHE A 29 -8.04 -3.83 -0.50
C PHE A 29 -6.74 -3.33 0.12
N LEU A 30 -6.67 -3.28 1.45
CA LEU A 30 -5.48 -2.79 2.14
C LEU A 30 -4.60 -3.97 2.57
N LYS A 31 -3.32 -3.91 2.20
CA LYS A 31 -2.33 -4.95 2.51
C LYS A 31 -1.13 -4.32 3.23
N PRO A 32 -1.09 -4.39 4.57
CA PRO A 32 0.04 -3.86 5.32
C PRO A 32 1.27 -4.76 5.16
N LEU A 33 2.38 -4.19 4.67
CA LEU A 33 3.68 -4.84 4.49
C LEU A 33 4.78 -4.05 5.24
N LEU A 34 4.50 -3.75 6.50
CA LEU A 34 5.23 -2.74 7.28
C LEU A 34 6.72 -3.04 7.53
N ASP A 35 7.09 -4.33 7.49
CA ASP A 35 8.44 -4.79 7.78
C ASP A 35 9.26 -5.08 6.52
N LEU A 36 8.65 -5.00 5.33
CA LEU A 36 9.30 -5.33 4.07
C LEU A 36 9.97 -4.11 3.45
N GLU A 37 11.15 -4.35 2.87
CA GLU A 37 11.81 -3.38 2.01
C GLU A 37 11.05 -3.24 0.69
N TRP A 38 11.03 -2.03 0.17
CA TRP A 38 10.25 -1.71 -1.02
C TRP A 38 10.86 -0.56 -1.82
N THR A 39 10.56 -0.51 -3.11
CA THR A 39 10.89 0.59 -3.99
C THR A 39 9.90 0.68 -5.15
N VAL A 40 9.95 1.80 -5.89
CA VAL A 40 9.20 1.99 -7.13
C VAL A 40 10.19 2.06 -8.27
N ARG A 41 10.07 1.14 -9.22
CA ARG A 41 10.85 1.17 -10.48
C ARG A 41 9.99 1.75 -11.58
N GLN A 42 10.53 2.69 -12.34
CA GLN A 42 9.94 3.12 -13.61
C GLN A 42 10.61 2.39 -14.77
N GLU A 43 9.82 1.91 -15.71
CA GLU A 43 10.29 1.28 -16.95
C GLU A 43 9.34 1.68 -18.09
N ASN A 44 9.84 2.49 -19.01
CA ASN A 44 9.04 3.16 -20.03
C ASN A 44 7.85 3.91 -19.40
N ASP A 45 6.63 3.61 -19.86
CA ASP A 45 5.37 4.17 -19.35
C ASP A 45 4.78 3.37 -18.19
N PHE A 46 5.51 2.43 -17.59
CA PHE A 46 5.03 1.64 -16.47
C PHE A 46 5.78 1.98 -15.18
N TYR A 47 5.05 1.93 -14.07
CA TYR A 47 5.61 1.99 -12.72
C TYR A 47 5.35 0.65 -12.04
N PHE A 48 6.38 0.11 -11.41
CA PHE A 48 6.35 -1.18 -10.72
C PHE A 48 6.65 -0.98 -9.25
N LEU A 49 5.75 -1.46 -8.40
CA LEU A 49 6.03 -1.67 -6.99
C LEU A 49 6.90 -2.91 -6.87
N CYS A 50 8.08 -2.75 -6.30
CA CYS A 50 9.00 -3.85 -5.98
C CYS A 50 9.10 -3.99 -4.46
N TYR A 51 8.94 -5.19 -3.93
CA TYR A 51 9.18 -5.45 -2.50
C TYR A 51 9.78 -6.84 -2.28
N TRP A 52 10.51 -7.00 -1.17
CA TRP A 52 11.24 -8.23 -0.88
C TRP A 52 10.56 -8.97 0.27
N VAL A 53 10.17 -10.22 0.00
CA VAL A 53 9.63 -11.11 1.04
C VAL A 53 10.76 -11.93 1.67
N LYS A 54 10.46 -12.67 2.76
CA LYS A 54 11.43 -13.57 3.41
C LYS A 54 12.10 -14.48 2.37
N ASN A 55 13.42 -14.66 2.48
CA ASN A 55 14.32 -15.33 1.53
C ASN A 55 14.72 -14.50 0.30
N ASP A 56 14.71 -13.18 0.41
CA ASP A 56 15.12 -12.22 -0.63
C ASP A 56 14.39 -12.37 -1.98
N LYS A 57 13.23 -13.04 -1.95
CA LYS A 57 12.39 -13.16 -3.14
C LYS A 57 11.76 -11.80 -3.42
N LYS A 58 12.11 -11.23 -4.57
CA LYS A 58 11.50 -10.01 -5.09
C LYS A 58 10.10 -10.33 -5.63
N VAL A 59 9.14 -9.49 -5.28
CA VAL A 59 7.81 -9.44 -5.88
C VAL A 59 7.66 -8.11 -6.60
N GLU A 60 7.08 -8.16 -7.80
CA GLU A 60 6.81 -6.99 -8.63
C GLU A 60 5.31 -6.92 -8.94
N ALA A 61 4.72 -5.73 -8.79
CA ALA A 61 3.32 -5.47 -9.12
C ALA A 61 3.20 -4.16 -9.90
N VAL A 62 2.36 -4.13 -10.93
CA VAL A 62 2.15 -2.93 -11.74
C VAL A 62 1.33 -1.91 -10.94
N ILE A 63 1.86 -0.70 -10.80
CA ILE A 63 1.20 0.42 -10.11
C ILE A 63 0.10 0.98 -11.00
N VAL A 64 -1.07 1.20 -10.40
CA VAL A 64 -2.21 1.82 -11.07
C VAL A 64 -1.89 3.29 -11.36
N LYS A 65 -2.22 3.75 -12.57
CA LYS A 65 -2.15 5.18 -12.93
C LYS A 65 -3.51 5.85 -12.84
N LYS A 66 -3.55 7.10 -12.39
CA LYS A 66 -4.71 8.01 -12.53
C LYS A 66 -4.20 9.29 -13.19
N SER A 67 -4.75 9.63 -14.34
CA SER A 67 -4.35 10.81 -15.13
C SER A 67 -2.86 10.84 -15.47
N GLY A 68 -2.28 9.68 -15.81
CA GLY A 68 -0.86 9.55 -16.20
C GLY A 68 0.12 9.31 -15.04
N GLU A 69 -0.26 9.69 -13.82
CA GLU A 69 0.58 9.59 -12.62
C GLU A 69 0.36 8.28 -11.84
N PRO A 70 1.41 7.68 -11.26
CA PRO A 70 1.26 6.50 -10.41
C PRO A 70 0.51 6.84 -9.11
N LEU A 71 -0.46 5.99 -8.72
CA LEU A 71 -1.18 6.16 -7.45
C LEU A 71 -0.29 5.79 -6.26
N ILE A 72 0.36 6.80 -5.71
CA ILE A 72 1.20 6.68 -4.51
C ILE A 72 0.78 7.77 -3.53
N TYR A 73 0.28 7.35 -2.37
CA TYR A 73 -0.07 8.25 -1.28
C TYR A 73 1.03 8.22 -0.23
N LYS A 74 1.47 9.39 0.22
CA LYS A 74 2.54 9.51 1.22
C LYS A 74 2.02 10.25 2.44
N THR A 75 2.40 9.75 3.60
CA THR A 75 2.24 10.39 4.91
C THR A 75 3.63 10.58 5.52
N LYS A 76 3.69 11.10 6.76
CA LYS A 76 4.94 11.23 7.49
C LYS A 76 5.68 9.90 7.63
N ASP A 77 4.98 8.85 8.09
CA ASP A 77 5.61 7.59 8.50
C ASP A 77 5.37 6.44 7.51
N TYR A 78 4.36 6.57 6.65
CA TYR A 78 3.91 5.50 5.76
C TYR A 78 3.70 5.97 4.32
N SER A 79 3.86 5.03 3.39
CA SER A 79 3.46 5.17 2.00
C SER A 79 2.48 4.07 1.63
N MET A 80 1.45 4.42 0.87
CA MET A 80 0.53 3.47 0.25
C MET A 80 0.70 3.52 -1.26
N VAL A 81 1.05 2.38 -1.85
CA VAL A 81 1.22 2.22 -3.30
C VAL A 81 0.07 1.37 -3.82
N VAL A 82 -0.72 1.89 -4.76
CA VAL A 82 -1.85 1.13 -5.32
C VAL A 82 -1.37 0.35 -6.56
N ALA A 83 -1.34 -0.97 -6.45
CA ALA A 83 -0.89 -1.86 -7.52
C ALA A 83 -1.86 -3.01 -7.75
N ILE A 84 -1.70 -3.71 -8.88
CA ILE A 84 -2.54 -4.85 -9.26
C ILE A 84 -1.95 -6.15 -8.71
N ASP A 85 -2.67 -6.80 -7.79
CA ASP A 85 -2.39 -8.14 -7.24
C ASP A 85 -3.71 -8.90 -7.20
N CYS A 86 -4.05 -9.52 -8.35
CA CYS A 86 -5.38 -10.01 -8.74
C CYS A 86 -6.49 -8.93 -8.79
N VAL A 87 -6.46 -7.94 -7.90
CA VAL A 87 -7.34 -6.78 -7.78
C VAL A 87 -6.51 -5.52 -7.48
N LYS A 88 -7.15 -4.35 -7.46
CA LYS A 88 -6.49 -3.11 -7.02
C LYS A 88 -6.29 -3.15 -5.51
N THR A 89 -5.02 -3.15 -5.09
CA THR A 89 -4.63 -3.29 -3.69
C THR A 89 -3.75 -2.12 -3.28
N GLY A 90 -4.07 -1.49 -2.15
CA GLY A 90 -3.23 -0.50 -1.47
C GLY A 90 -2.21 -1.21 -0.60
N PHE A 91 -0.98 -1.29 -1.09
CA PHE A 91 0.16 -1.85 -0.36
C PHE A 91 0.74 -0.78 0.56
N ILE A 92 0.73 -1.03 1.87
CA ILE A 92 1.16 -0.04 2.86
C ILE A 92 2.52 -0.43 3.42
N PHE A 93 3.48 0.47 3.30
CA PHE A 93 4.84 0.29 3.78
C PHE A 93 5.25 1.41 4.75
N ARG A 94 6.24 1.13 5.57
CA ARG A 94 6.95 2.17 6.33
C ARG A 94 7.88 2.94 5.40
N ASN A 95 7.94 4.26 5.55
CA ASN A 95 8.84 5.10 4.75
C ASN A 95 10.31 4.76 5.00
N GLY A 96 10.69 4.43 6.24
CA GLY A 96 12.05 4.00 6.59
C GLY A 96 12.47 2.62 6.05
N LYS A 97 11.59 1.93 5.31
CA LYS A 97 11.88 0.69 4.58
C LYS A 97 11.97 0.89 3.07
N ASN A 98 11.85 2.13 2.60
CA ASN A 98 12.06 2.43 1.19
C ASN A 98 13.56 2.37 0.87
N ILE A 99 13.95 1.55 -0.10
CA ILE A 99 15.35 1.32 -0.47
C ILE A 99 15.77 2.05 -1.75
N SER A 100 15.23 3.26 -1.99
CA SER A 100 15.61 4.06 -3.16
C SER A 100 17.03 4.63 -3.04
N GLU A 101 18.05 3.78 -3.26
CA GLU A 101 19.44 4.13 -3.58
C GLU A 101 20.20 2.87 -4.05
N ILE A 102 20.28 2.64 -5.37
CA ILE A 102 21.50 2.37 -6.17
C ILE A 102 21.26 2.94 -7.57
#